data_AF-A0A6J7L820-F1
#
_entry.id   AF-A0A6J7L820-F1
#
_cell.length_a   1.000
_cell.length_b   1.000
_cell.length_c   1.000
_cell.angle_alpha   90.00
_cell.angle_beta   90.00
_cell.angle_gamma   90.00
#
_symmetry.space_group_name_H-M   'P 1'
#
loop_
_entity.id
_entity.type
_entity.pdbx_description
1 polymer ?
#
loop_
_entity_poly.entity_id
_entity_poly.type
_entity_poly.pdbx_seq_one_letter_code
_entity_poly.pdbx_strand_id
1 'polypeptide(L)'
;MRFEPAGMTDDPDIRIANSLMDYLFRRMAIEYLSPQERAELNILTTSERMQPTLPGVDEGIETRQGSEMPVDPPSIESVSTLLTDTQTTMVREVKTTNHDAPMCMQCGVTMQRAGSCHACPSCGTTSGCS
;
A
#
# COMPACT_ATOMS: atom_id res chain seq x y z
N MET A 1 5.11 -6.14 22.62
CA MET A 1 4.87 -5.13 23.68
C MET A 1 5.19 -3.77 23.08
N ARG A 2 4.21 -2.86 23.02
CA ARG A 2 4.37 -1.52 22.41
C ARG A 2 4.50 -0.52 23.56
N PHE A 3 5.64 0.17 23.65
CA PHE A 3 5.86 1.20 24.66
C PHE A 3 5.41 2.54 24.08
N GLU A 4 4.57 3.26 24.81
CA GLU A 4 4.23 4.64 24.48
C GLU A 4 5.35 5.58 24.94
N PRO A 5 5.67 6.66 24.20
CA PRO A 5 5.02 7.12 22.97
C PRO A 5 5.56 6.41 21.72
N ALA A 6 4.64 5.97 20.86
CA ALA A 6 4.93 5.47 19.52
C ALA A 6 4.28 6.43 18.52
N GLY A 7 5.03 6.88 17.52
CA GLY A 7 4.53 7.89 16.60
C GLY A 7 5.61 8.63 15.85
N MET A 8 5.25 9.82 15.37
CA MET A 8 6.15 10.71 14.66
C MET A 8 7.22 11.27 15.59
N THR A 9 8.44 11.39 15.08
CA THR A 9 9.54 12.07 15.76
C THR A 9 9.99 13.28 14.93
N ASP A 10 10.70 14.21 15.56
CA ASP A 10 11.30 15.38 14.89
C ASP A 10 12.62 15.04 14.16
N ASP A 11 13.08 13.79 14.24
CA ASP A 11 14.34 13.34 13.64
C ASP A 11 14.15 13.07 12.13
N PRO A 12 14.90 13.73 11.24
CA PRO A 12 14.76 13.51 9.80
C PRO A 12 15.05 12.06 9.41
N ASP A 13 15.99 11.39 10.07
CA ASP A 13 16.39 10.02 9.72
C ASP A 13 15.45 8.96 10.27
N ILE A 14 14.83 9.22 11.44
CA ILE A 14 13.92 8.29 12.15
C ILE A 14 12.54 8.93 12.36
N ARG A 15 11.88 9.34 11.27
CA ARG A 15 10.57 10.01 11.35
C ARG A 15 9.46 9.25 12.09
N ILE A 16 9.51 7.92 12.13
CA ILE A 16 8.50 7.09 12.79
C ILE A 16 9.19 6.04 13.66
N ALA A 17 8.84 6.04 14.96
CA ALA A 17 9.31 5.06 15.94
C ALA A 17 8.14 4.32 16.58
N ASN A 18 8.31 3.01 16.80
CA ASN A 18 7.28 2.14 17.39
C ASN A 18 7.36 2.09 18.93
N SER A 19 8.44 2.62 19.50
CA SER A 19 8.74 2.66 20.92
C SER A 19 9.90 3.63 21.17
N LEU A 20 10.02 4.16 22.39
CA LEU A 20 11.18 4.96 22.80
C LEU A 20 12.50 4.18 22.68
N MET A 21 12.50 2.90 23.06
CA MET A 21 13.71 2.06 22.98
C MET A 21 14.14 1.86 21.53
N ASP A 22 13.16 1.66 20.65
CA ASP A 22 13.37 1.53 19.22
C ASP A 22 13.98 2.82 18.62
N TYR A 23 13.49 3.99 19.02
CA TYR A 23 14.12 5.26 18.66
C TYR A 23 15.58 5.34 19.15
N LEU A 24 15.83 5.03 20.43
CA LEU A 24 17.17 5.09 21.02
C LEU A 24 18.15 4.15 20.32
N PHE A 25 17.77 2.90 20.07
CA PHE A 25 18.64 1.94 19.39
C PHE A 25 18.94 2.35 17.96
N ARG A 26 17.94 2.84 17.21
CA ARG A 26 18.18 3.34 15.85
C ARG A 26 19.07 4.58 15.86
N ARG A 27 18.91 5.48 16.84
CA ARG A 27 19.73 6.69 16.95
C ARG A 27 21.18 6.36 17.31
N MET A 28 21.39 5.48 18.28
CA MET A 28 22.72 4.96 18.59
C MET A 28 23.32 4.22 17.39
N ALA A 29 22.52 3.45 16.66
CA ALA A 29 23.02 2.78 15.46
C ALA A 29 23.48 3.78 14.40
N ILE A 30 22.73 4.86 14.19
CA ILE A 30 23.12 5.91 13.26
C ILE A 30 24.42 6.59 13.66
N GLU A 31 24.63 6.81 14.96
CA GLU A 31 25.77 7.55 15.50
C GLU A 31 27.06 6.71 15.61
N TYR A 32 26.94 5.40 15.90
CA TYR A 32 28.10 4.57 16.25
C TYR A 32 28.41 3.43 15.28
N LEU A 33 27.45 2.96 14.48
CA LEU A 33 27.70 1.86 13.53
C LEU A 33 28.06 2.38 12.14
N SER A 34 28.88 1.59 11.44
CA SER A 34 29.21 1.84 10.04
C SER A 34 27.98 1.62 9.13
N PRO A 35 27.92 2.26 7.94
CA PRO A 35 26.79 2.11 7.03
C PRO A 35 26.46 0.65 6.68
N GLN A 36 27.49 -0.20 6.56
CA GLN A 36 27.35 -1.62 6.24
C GLN A 36 26.64 -2.38 7.37
N GLU A 37 27.09 -2.22 8.61
CA GLU A 37 26.49 -2.89 9.77
C GLU A 37 25.06 -2.39 10.03
N ARG A 38 24.80 -1.10 9.80
CA ARG A 38 23.44 -0.57 9.89
C ARG A 38 22.51 -1.14 8.82
N ALA A 39 23.01 -1.35 7.60
CA ALA A 39 22.25 -1.96 6.52
C ALA A 39 21.86 -3.41 6.84
N GLU A 40 22.74 -4.18 7.48
CA GLU A 40 22.44 -5.53 7.97
C GLU A 40 21.30 -5.53 9.01
N LEU A 41 21.24 -4.49 9.84
CA LEU A 41 20.16 -4.27 10.82
C LEU A 41 18.93 -3.56 10.23
N ASN A 42 18.93 -3.29 8.91
CA ASN A 42 17.89 -2.55 8.21
C ASN A 42 17.62 -1.14 8.78
N ILE A 43 18.67 -0.50 9.32
CA ILE A 43 18.65 0.87 9.85
C ILE A 43 19.26 1.78 8.79
N LEU A 44 18.42 2.28 7.88
CA LEU A 44 18.86 3.17 6.81
C LEU A 44 18.46 4.60 7.14
N THR A 45 19.36 5.54 6.89
CA THR A 45 19.10 6.99 6.93
C THR A 45 18.29 7.44 5.72
N THR A 46 17.83 8.69 5.73
CA THR A 46 17.07 9.26 4.60
C THR A 46 17.87 9.29 3.30
N SER A 47 19.14 9.70 3.36
CA SER A 47 20.03 9.74 2.21
C SER A 47 20.31 8.36 1.62
N GLU A 48 20.53 7.35 2.45
CA GLU A 48 20.82 5.98 1.99
C GLU A 48 19.62 5.30 1.32
N ARG A 49 18.39 5.60 1.78
CA ARG A 49 17.18 5.11 1.12
C ARG A 49 16.96 5.73 -0.26
N MET A 50 17.51 6.91 -0.49
CA MET A 50 17.35 7.63 -1.76
C MET A 50 18.42 7.27 -2.79
N GLN A 51 19.45 6.49 -2.44
CA GLN A 51 20.53 6.14 -3.36
C GLN A 51 20.02 5.19 -4.46
N PRO A 52 19.87 5.65 -5.72
CA PRO A 52 19.42 4.83 -6.83
C PRO A 52 20.61 4.61 -7.77
N THR A 53 21.68 3.97 -7.31
CA THR A 53 22.81 3.75 -8.22
C THR A 53 23.41 2.37 -8.03
N LEU A 54 23.04 1.47 -8.94
CA LEU A 54 23.96 0.43 -9.38
C LEU A 54 25.31 1.07 -9.74
N PRO A 55 26.44 0.43 -9.44
CA PRO A 55 27.75 0.96 -9.77
C PRO A 55 27.95 0.97 -11.29
N GLY A 56 28.13 2.15 -11.89
CA GLY A 56 28.61 2.30 -13.27
C GLY A 56 27.81 3.17 -14.25
N VAL A 57 26.85 4.00 -13.79
CA VAL A 57 26.16 4.94 -14.68
C VAL A 57 26.50 6.38 -14.26
N ASP A 58 27.33 7.05 -15.07
CA ASP A 58 27.50 8.50 -15.00
C ASP A 58 26.18 9.18 -15.44
N GLU A 59 25.48 9.82 -14.51
CA GLU A 59 24.27 10.58 -14.81
C GLU A 59 24.63 11.94 -15.40
N GLY A 60 24.90 11.96 -16.71
CA GLY A 60 24.70 13.14 -17.53
C GLY A 60 23.23 13.25 -17.93
N ILE A 61 22.36 13.71 -17.02
CA ILE A 61 20.96 13.99 -17.37
C ILE A 61 20.79 15.51 -17.42
N GLU A 62 20.97 16.07 -18.63
CA GLU A 62 20.38 17.37 -18.95
C GLU A 62 18.88 17.28 -18.70
N THR A 63 18.37 18.18 -17.86
CA THR A 63 16.94 18.27 -17.55
C THR A 63 16.19 18.85 -18.76
N ARG A 64 15.89 18.02 -19.75
CA ARG A 64 14.90 18.37 -20.78
C ARG A 64 13.50 18.31 -20.17
N GLN A 65 13.05 19.43 -19.64
CA GLN A 65 11.62 19.67 -19.44
C GLN A 65 10.96 19.68 -20.82
N GLY A 66 10.17 18.65 -21.11
CA GLY A 66 9.46 18.50 -22.36
C GLY A 66 8.74 17.16 -22.43
N SER A 67 7.80 16.93 -21.52
CA SER A 67 6.85 15.82 -21.64
C SER A 67 5.81 16.18 -22.71
N GLU A 68 6.08 15.86 -23.97
CA GLU A 68 5.01 15.74 -24.97
C GLU A 68 4.31 14.40 -24.73
N MET A 69 3.28 14.44 -23.89
CA MET A 69 2.40 13.29 -23.69
C MET A 69 1.52 13.14 -24.94
N PRO A 70 1.43 11.94 -25.54
CA PRO A 70 0.46 11.67 -26.60
C PRO A 70 -0.95 11.97 -26.08
N VAL A 71 -1.74 12.70 -26.87
CA VAL A 71 -3.13 13.02 -26.53
C VAL A 71 -3.93 11.72 -26.44
N ASP A 72 -4.60 11.50 -25.32
CA ASP A 72 -5.48 10.36 -25.12
C ASP A 72 -6.60 10.35 -26.18
N PRO A 73 -6.93 9.19 -26.78
CA PRO A 73 -8.05 9.10 -27.71
C PRO A 73 -9.37 9.40 -26.98
N PRO A 74 -10.37 10.00 -27.67
CA PRO A 74 -11.60 10.45 -27.05
C PRO A 74 -12.33 9.30 -26.37
N SER A 75 -12.81 9.56 -25.14
CA SER A 75 -13.55 8.58 -24.35
C SER A 75 -14.82 8.15 -25.07
N ILE A 76 -14.98 6.83 -25.23
CA ILE A 76 -16.19 6.21 -25.77
C ILE A 76 -17.37 6.51 -24.84
N GLU A 77 -18.39 7.19 -25.39
CA GLU A 77 -19.62 7.49 -24.66
C GLU A 77 -20.44 6.20 -24.50
N SER A 78 -20.42 5.65 -23.28
CA SER A 78 -21.30 4.62 -22.72
C SER A 78 -21.07 3.13 -23.07
N VAL A 79 -21.29 2.29 -22.05
CA VAL A 79 -21.14 0.82 -22.05
C VAL A 79 -22.06 0.10 -23.06
N SER A 80 -23.09 0.79 -23.56
CA SER A 80 -24.07 0.21 -24.48
C SER A 80 -23.47 -0.17 -25.84
N THR A 81 -22.42 0.52 -26.31
CA THR A 81 -21.73 0.18 -27.56
C THR A 81 -20.76 -1.01 -27.43
N LEU A 82 -20.27 -1.31 -26.22
CA LEU A 82 -19.43 -2.49 -25.97
C LEU A 82 -20.25 -3.79 -25.96
N LEU A 83 -21.54 -3.72 -25.63
CA LEU A 83 -22.43 -4.89 -25.58
C LEU A 83 -22.84 -5.41 -26.97
N THR A 84 -22.65 -4.61 -28.03
CA THR A 84 -23.00 -5.03 -29.40
C THR A 84 -21.90 -5.87 -30.06
N ASP A 85 -20.65 -5.80 -29.55
CA ASP A 85 -19.47 -6.40 -30.19
C ASP A 85 -18.97 -7.69 -29.51
N THR A 86 -19.53 -8.05 -28.34
CA THR A 86 -19.11 -9.25 -27.58
C THR A 86 -20.26 -10.23 -27.38
N GLN A 87 -21.08 -10.44 -28.42
CA GLN A 87 -21.83 -11.69 -28.51
C GLN A 87 -20.81 -12.79 -28.79
N THR A 88 -20.68 -13.74 -27.86
CA THR A 88 -19.82 -14.95 -27.90
C THR A 88 -18.57 -14.88 -27.01
N THR A 89 -18.74 -14.82 -25.69
CA THR A 89 -18.05 -15.73 -24.76
C THR A 89 -18.55 -15.53 -23.33
N MET A 90 -19.17 -16.59 -22.80
CA MET A 90 -19.27 -16.93 -21.38
C MET A 90 -19.62 -15.76 -20.42
N VAL A 91 -20.91 -15.48 -20.25
CA VAL A 91 -21.39 -14.70 -19.10
C VAL A 91 -21.12 -15.50 -17.84
N ARG A 92 -19.94 -15.32 -17.24
CA ARG A 92 -19.72 -15.66 -15.84
C ARG A 92 -20.56 -14.66 -15.06
N GLU A 93 -21.69 -15.17 -14.57
CA GLU A 93 -22.63 -14.50 -13.70
C GLU A 93 -21.87 -13.65 -12.68
N VAL A 94 -21.87 -12.33 -12.92
CA VAL A 94 -21.30 -11.35 -11.99
C VAL A 94 -22.24 -11.33 -10.82
N LYS A 95 -21.98 -12.23 -9.87
CA LYS A 95 -22.69 -12.31 -8.59
C LYS A 95 -22.61 -10.91 -7.99
N THR A 96 -23.76 -10.24 -7.95
CA THR A 96 -23.96 -8.91 -7.40
C THR A 96 -23.20 -8.82 -6.09
N THR A 97 -22.09 -8.09 -6.09
CA THR A 97 -21.37 -7.81 -4.86
C THR A 97 -22.30 -6.94 -4.04
N ASN A 98 -22.70 -7.43 -2.86
CA ASN A 98 -23.52 -6.64 -1.94
C ASN A 98 -22.64 -5.46 -1.48
N HIS A 99 -22.78 -4.31 -2.15
CA HIS A 99 -21.94 -3.12 -1.94
C HIS A 99 -22.03 -2.56 -0.52
N ASP A 100 -23.06 -2.95 0.24
CA ASP A 100 -23.34 -2.48 1.60
C ASP A 100 -22.80 -3.43 2.69
N ALA A 101 -22.06 -4.48 2.31
CA ALA A 101 -21.55 -5.45 3.26
C ALA A 101 -20.22 -4.98 3.87
N PRO A 102 -20.11 -4.89 5.22
CA PRO A 102 -18.89 -4.50 5.88
C PRO A 102 -17.77 -5.53 5.68
N MET A 103 -16.53 -5.08 5.78
CA MET A 103 -15.35 -5.94 5.78
C MET A 103 -15.23 -6.66 7.13
N CYS A 104 -14.78 -7.92 7.11
CA CYS A 104 -14.55 -8.66 8.35
C CYS A 104 -13.33 -8.10 9.09
N MET A 105 -13.50 -7.71 10.36
CA MET A 105 -12.41 -7.17 11.19
C MET A 105 -11.31 -8.20 11.51
N GLN A 106 -11.59 -9.49 11.37
CA GLN A 106 -10.65 -10.56 11.73
C GLN A 106 -9.78 -11.04 10.56
N CYS A 107 -10.32 -11.05 9.33
CA CYS A 107 -9.62 -11.60 8.15
C CYS A 107 -9.72 -10.73 6.90
N GLY A 108 -10.39 -9.58 6.96
CA GLY A 108 -10.39 -8.59 5.88
C GLY A 108 -11.20 -8.95 4.63
N VAL A 109 -11.91 -10.09 4.61
CA VAL A 109 -12.79 -10.44 3.48
C VAL A 109 -14.15 -9.74 3.62
N THR A 110 -14.79 -9.44 2.49
CA THR A 110 -16.15 -8.87 2.46
C THR A 110 -17.14 -9.86 3.10
N MET A 111 -17.92 -9.40 4.07
CA MET A 111 -18.90 -10.27 4.72
C MET A 111 -20.10 -10.53 3.80
N GLN A 112 -20.84 -11.60 4.05
CA GLN A 112 -22.05 -11.94 3.30
C GLN A 112 -23.27 -11.77 4.20
N ARG A 113 -24.36 -11.22 3.67
CA ARG A 113 -25.62 -11.07 4.42
C ARG A 113 -26.20 -12.44 4.78
N ALA A 114 -26.48 -12.64 6.06
CA ALA A 114 -27.10 -13.82 6.66
C ALA A 114 -28.30 -13.39 7.50
N GLY A 115 -29.43 -13.08 6.85
CA GLY A 115 -30.62 -12.54 7.51
C GLY A 115 -30.46 -11.06 7.86
N SER A 116 -30.73 -10.68 9.12
CA SER A 116 -30.41 -9.34 9.64
C SER A 116 -28.91 -9.14 9.87
N CYS A 117 -28.16 -10.23 10.04
CA CYS A 117 -26.73 -10.21 10.27
C CYS A 117 -25.90 -10.24 8.98
N HIS A 118 -24.60 -10.01 9.13
CA HIS A 118 -23.56 -10.37 8.18
C HIS A 118 -22.68 -11.47 8.77
N ALA A 119 -22.26 -12.43 7.96
CA ALA A 119 -21.39 -13.53 8.34
C ALA A 119 -20.17 -13.59 7.41
N CYS A 120 -18.99 -13.81 7.99
CA CYS A 120 -17.76 -13.95 7.25
C CYS A 120 -17.60 -15.39 6.71
N PRO A 121 -17.43 -15.59 5.39
CA PRO A 121 -17.25 -16.93 4.82
C PRO A 121 -15.88 -17.55 5.13
N SER A 122 -14.87 -16.74 5.46
CA SER A 122 -13.50 -17.23 5.69
C SER A 122 -13.24 -17.61 7.15
N CYS A 123 -13.75 -16.84 8.12
CA CYS A 123 -13.44 -17.03 9.54
C CYS A 123 -14.69 -17.22 10.42
N GLY A 124 -15.91 -17.22 9.85
CA GLY A 124 -17.15 -17.49 10.58
C GLY A 124 -17.64 -16.40 11.53
N THR A 125 -16.94 -15.26 11.65
CA THR A 125 -17.37 -14.14 12.50
C THR A 125 -18.67 -13.53 11.98
N THR A 126 -19.59 -13.18 12.86
CA THR A 126 -20.86 -12.51 12.53
C THR A 126 -20.91 -11.09 13.06
N SER A 127 -21.61 -10.19 12.37
CA SER A 127 -21.81 -8.79 12.77
C SER A 127 -23.25 -8.33 12.46
N GLY A 128 -23.78 -7.37 13.21
CA GLY A 128 -25.07 -6.74 12.92
C GLY A 128 -26.31 -7.59 13.19
N CYS A 129 -26.25 -8.53 14.14
CA CYS A 129 -27.42 -9.28 14.57
C CYS A 129 -28.26 -8.47 15.57
N SER A 130 -29.30 -7.79 15.09
CA SER A 130 -30.42 -7.29 15.89
C SER A 130 -31.68 -8.08 15.58
#